data_AF-A0A252DXD6-F1
#
_entry.id   AF-A0A252DXD6-F1
#
_cell.length_a   1.000
_cell.length_b   1.000
_cell.length_c   1.000
_cell.angle_alpha   90.00
_cell.angle_beta   90.00
_cell.angle_gamma   90.00
#
_symmetry.space_group_name_H-M   'P 1'
#
loop_
_entity.id
_entity.type
_entity.pdbx_description
1 polymer ?
#
loop_
_entity_poly.entity_id
_entity_poly.type
_entity_poly.pdbx_seq_one_letter_code
_entity_poly.pdbx_strand_id
1 'polypeptide(L)'
;MSVTVLVPTALQKFTNNQATLECSGSTIAELFDSLEHSCPGIKSRLCDEEGKPRRFLNLYVNSEDIRFLDGPSTPLKDGDEVSIVPAVAGG
;
A
#
# COMPACT_ATOMS: atom_id res chain seq x y z
N MET A 1 -7.22 -12.45 8.39
CA MET A 1 -7.19 -11.00 8.63
C MET A 1 -7.38 -10.33 7.29
N SER A 2 -8.44 -9.54 7.12
CA SER A 2 -8.69 -8.78 5.92
C SER A 2 -8.38 -7.30 6.14
N VAL A 3 -7.66 -6.71 5.20
CA VAL A 3 -7.30 -5.29 5.15
C VAL A 3 -7.79 -4.75 3.81
N THR A 4 -8.47 -3.61 3.85
CA THR A 4 -8.93 -2.93 2.64
C THR A 4 -7.81 -2.05 2.10
N VAL A 5 -7.39 -2.25 0.85
CA VAL A 5 -6.37 -1.42 0.21
C VAL A 5 -7.03 -0.48 -0.81
N LEU A 6 -6.86 0.82 -0.62
CA LEU A 6 -7.29 1.84 -1.58
C LEU A 6 -6.18 2.14 -2.58
N VAL A 7 -6.47 1.91 -3.86
CA VAL A 7 -5.51 1.97 -4.95
C VAL A 7 -5.77 3.22 -5.79
N PRO A 8 -4.78 4.12 -5.92
CA PRO A 8 -4.93 5.35 -6.68
C PRO A 8 -4.99 5.03 -8.17
N THR A 9 -5.67 5.87 -8.94
CA THR A 9 -5.90 5.66 -10.39
C THR A 9 -4.61 5.34 -11.16
N ALA A 10 -3.48 5.95 -10.78
CA ALA A 10 -2.18 5.69 -11.41
C ALA A 10 -1.67 4.24 -11.30
N LEU A 11 -2.13 3.50 -10.29
CA LEU A 11 -1.75 2.11 -10.02
C LEU A 11 -2.83 1.09 -10.41
N GLN A 12 -4.03 1.54 -10.76
CA GLN A 12 -5.16 0.63 -11.04
C GLN A 12 -4.93 -0.30 -12.25
N LYS A 13 -4.03 0.07 -13.17
CA LYS A 13 -3.62 -0.82 -14.27
C LYS A 13 -2.95 -2.12 -13.80
N PHE A 14 -2.41 -2.16 -12.58
CA PHE A 14 -1.84 -3.36 -11.97
C PHE A 14 -2.88 -4.19 -11.24
N THR A 15 -4.06 -3.63 -10.96
CA THR A 15 -5.12 -4.23 -10.13
C THR A 15 -6.38 -4.53 -10.94
N ASN A 16 -6.25 -4.82 -12.24
CA ASN A 16 -7.39 -5.05 -13.15
C ASN A 16 -8.41 -3.90 -13.14
N ASN A 17 -7.95 -2.66 -12.98
CA ASN A 17 -8.74 -1.45 -12.83
C ASN A 17 -9.61 -1.38 -11.55
N GLN A 18 -9.29 -2.19 -10.52
CA GLN A 18 -9.97 -2.13 -9.24
C GLN A 18 -9.38 -1.02 -8.35
N ALA A 19 -10.24 -0.14 -7.86
CA ALA A 19 -9.87 0.93 -6.92
C ALA A 19 -9.70 0.44 -5.48
N THR A 20 -10.25 -0.72 -5.16
CA THR A 20 -10.21 -1.31 -3.83
C THR A 20 -9.88 -2.80 -3.95
N LEU A 21 -8.99 -3.27 -3.10
CA LEU A 21 -8.62 -4.67 -2.99
C LEU A 21 -8.74 -5.12 -1.54
N GLU A 22 -9.19 -6.36 -1.33
CA GLU A 22 -9.06 -7.04 -0.04
C GLU A 22 -7.75 -7.82 -0.05
N CYS A 23 -6.91 -7.59 0.97
CA CYS A 23 -5.62 -8.25 1.11
C CYS A 23 -5.38 -8.66 2.56
N SER A 24 -4.35 -9.46 2.78
CA SER A 24 -3.96 -9.93 4.11
C SER A 24 -2.50 -9.63 4.39
N GLY A 25 -2.16 -9.34 5.64
CA GLY A 25 -0.79 -9.16 6.08
C GLY A 25 -0.77 -8.50 7.45
N SER A 26 0.14 -8.92 8.34
CA SER A 26 0.23 -8.38 9.70
C SER A 26 1.00 -7.05 9.75
N THR A 27 1.67 -6.66 8.66
CA THR A 27 2.36 -5.36 8.52
C THR A 27 2.22 -4.80 7.10
N ILE A 28 2.59 -3.54 6.90
CA ILE A 28 2.65 -2.92 5.56
C ILE A 28 3.58 -3.68 4.61
N ALA A 29 4.72 -4.19 5.10
CA ALA A 29 5.64 -4.98 4.28
C ALA A 29 4.99 -6.28 3.79
N GLU A 30 4.33 -7.03 4.68
CA GLU A 30 3.61 -8.25 4.33
C GLU A 30 2.42 -7.97 3.41
N LEU A 31 1.74 -6.83 3.60
CA LEU A 31 0.67 -6.39 2.71
C LEU A 31 1.17 -6.18 1.28
N PHE A 32 2.38 -5.61 1.10
CA PHE A 32 2.97 -5.47 -0.23
C PHE A 32 3.31 -6.81 -0.88
N ASP A 33 3.75 -7.79 -0.08
CA ASP A 33 3.93 -9.15 -0.58
C ASP A 33 2.59 -9.75 -1.01
N SER A 34 1.53 -9.61 -0.21
CA SER A 34 0.19 -10.08 -0.58
C SER A 34 -0.33 -9.40 -1.84
N LEU A 35 -0.10 -8.09 -2.00
CA LEU A 35 -0.46 -7.35 -3.21
C LEU A 35 0.32 -7.85 -4.43
N GLU A 36 1.60 -8.17 -4.31
CA GLU A 36 2.39 -8.73 -5.42
C GLU A 36 1.86 -10.09 -5.88
N HIS A 37 1.45 -10.95 -4.94
CA HIS A 37 0.87 -12.26 -5.27
C HIS A 37 -0.46 -12.12 -6.02
N SER A 38 -1.31 -11.17 -5.62
CA SER A 38 -2.61 -10.93 -6.25
C SER A 38 -2.52 -10.08 -7.52
N CYS A 39 -1.53 -9.19 -7.61
CA CYS A 39 -1.37 -8.18 -8.65
C CYS A 39 0.12 -8.07 -9.06
N PRO A 40 0.64 -9.03 -9.83
CA PRO A 40 2.07 -9.09 -10.17
C PRO A 40 2.61 -7.80 -10.78
N GLY A 41 3.77 -7.37 -10.29
CA GLY A 41 4.47 -6.14 -10.70
C GLY A 41 4.09 -4.89 -9.91
N ILE A 42 3.04 -4.93 -9.08
CA ILE A 42 2.63 -3.75 -8.29
C ILE A 42 3.66 -3.38 -7.23
N LYS A 43 4.32 -4.36 -6.59
CA LYS A 43 5.27 -4.09 -5.50
C LYS A 43 6.45 -3.25 -5.97
N SER A 44 6.91 -3.46 -7.20
CA SER A 44 7.97 -2.63 -7.83
C SER A 44 7.60 -1.15 -7.94
N ARG A 45 6.30 -0.81 -7.91
CA ARG A 45 5.78 0.56 -7.90
C ARG A 45 5.60 1.12 -6.50
N LEU A 46 5.45 0.27 -5.50
CA LEU A 46 5.21 0.64 -4.10
C LEU A 46 6.51 0.82 -3.32
N CYS A 47 7.47 -0.08 -3.51
CA CYS A 47 8.76 -0.06 -2.82
C CYS A 47 9.95 -0.14 -3.80
N ASP A 48 11.14 0.16 -3.29
CA ASP A 48 12.41 -0.11 -3.96
C ASP A 48 12.88 -1.57 -3.75
N GLU A 49 14.09 -1.88 -4.24
CA GLU A 49 14.70 -3.21 -4.13
C GLU A 49 15.09 -3.58 -2.70
N GLU A 50 15.24 -2.59 -1.80
CA GLU A 50 15.46 -2.82 -0.37
C GLU A 50 14.15 -3.02 0.40
N GLY A 51 12.99 -2.98 -0.28
CA GLY A 51 11.67 -3.10 0.33
C GLY A 51 11.17 -1.81 0.99
N LYS A 52 11.85 -0.68 0.80
CA LYS A 52 11.43 0.60 1.39
C LYS A 52 10.38 1.27 0.49
N PRO A 53 9.30 1.84 1.06
CA PRO A 53 8.31 2.59 0.32
C PRO A 53 8.95 3.72 -0.51
N ARG A 54 8.50 3.86 -1.75
CA ARG A 54 9.02 4.91 -2.63
C ARG A 54 8.60 6.28 -2.13
N ARG A 55 9.53 7.25 -2.15
CA ARG A 55 9.33 8.61 -1.62
C ARG A 55 8.20 9.41 -2.29
N PHE A 56 7.77 9.01 -3.48
CA PHE A 56 6.66 9.64 -4.19
C PHE A 56 5.30 8.99 -3.88
N LEU A 57 5.23 8.10 -2.89
CA LEU A 57 4.01 7.53 -2.37
C LEU A 57 3.92 7.82 -0.88
N ASN A 58 2.76 8.30 -0.46
CA ASN A 58 2.37 8.35 0.93
C ASN A 58 1.45 7.16 1.20
N LEU A 59 1.65 6.52 2.35
CA LEU A 59 0.88 5.36 2.77
C LEU A 59 0.24 5.70 4.10
N TYR A 60 -1.04 5.38 4.23
CA TYR A 60 -1.81 5.65 5.42
C TYR A 60 -2.46 4.38 5.92
N VAL A 61 -2.43 4.15 7.23
CA VAL A 61 -3.26 3.16 7.92
C VAL A 61 -4.35 3.92 8.66
N ASN A 62 -5.61 3.71 8.32
CA ASN A 62 -6.75 4.41 8.93
C ASN A 62 -6.57 5.94 9.00
N SER A 63 -6.14 6.56 7.90
CA SER A 63 -5.82 8.00 7.77
C SER A 63 -4.54 8.49 8.46
N GLU A 64 -3.78 7.63 9.13
CA GLU A 64 -2.51 7.99 9.75
C GLU A 64 -1.32 7.58 8.88
N ASP A 65 -0.43 8.54 8.58
CA ASP A 65 0.71 8.30 7.69
C ASP A 65 1.75 7.39 8.35
N ILE A 66 2.16 6.33 7.68
CA ILE A 66 3.07 5.32 8.24
C ILE A 66 4.44 5.89 8.63
N ARG A 67 4.81 7.07 8.10
CA ARG A 67 6.06 7.77 8.46
C ARG A 67 6.07 8.30 9.91
N PHE A 68 4.89 8.47 10.50
CA PHE A 68 4.72 8.82 11.92
C PHE A 68 4.41 7.58 12.79
N LEU A 69 4.26 6.42 12.15
CA LEU A 69 4.13 5.10 12.78
C LEU A 69 5.48 4.34 12.66
N ASP A 70 5.43 3.03 12.45
CA ASP A 70 6.61 2.16 12.32
C ASP A 70 7.01 1.92 10.84
N GLY A 71 6.60 2.80 9.92
CA GLY A 71 6.92 2.69 8.51
C GLY A 71 6.46 1.35 7.91
N PRO A 72 7.32 0.61 7.17
CA PRO A 72 6.97 -0.71 6.62
C PRO A 72 6.62 -1.76 7.68
N SER A 73 7.08 -1.57 8.91
CA SER A 73 6.79 -2.45 10.04
C SER A 73 5.50 -2.08 10.77
N THR A 74 4.78 -1.04 10.31
CA THR A 74 3.49 -0.64 10.91
C THR A 74 2.55 -1.84 10.96
N PRO A 75 2.09 -2.24 12.17
CA PRO A 75 1.22 -3.39 12.33
C PRO A 75 -0.18 -3.09 11.77
N LEU A 76 -0.76 -4.10 11.13
CA LEU A 76 -2.12 -4.06 10.60
C LEU A 76 -3.03 -4.99 11.41
N LYS A 77 -4.30 -4.64 11.49
CA LYS A 77 -5.36 -5.39 12.15
C LYS A 77 -6.47 -5.73 11.16
N ASP A 78 -7.31 -6.68 11.58
CA ASP A 78 -8.51 -7.04 10.83
C ASP A 78 -9.44 -5.83 10.70
N GLY A 79 -9.87 -5.53 9.47
CA GLY A 79 -10.72 -4.40 9.14
C GLY A 79 -9.99 -3.08 8.94
N ASP A 80 -8.66 -3.02 9.06
CA ASP A 80 -7.91 -1.80 8.77
C ASP A 80 -8.01 -1.41 7.29
N GLU A 81 -7.93 -0.10 7.03
CA GLU A 81 -7.84 0.46 5.69
C GLU A 81 -6.42 1.00 5.45
N VAL A 82 -5.82 0.60 4.32
CA VAL A 82 -4.54 1.11 3.85
C VAL A 82 -4.74 1.90 2.57
N SER A 83 -4.40 3.19 2.59
CA SER A 83 -4.50 4.06 1.43
C SER A 83 -3.14 4.35 0.82
N ILE A 84 -3.02 4.15 -0.49
CA ILE A 84 -1.83 4.48 -1.27
C ILE A 84 -2.10 5.79 -2.01
N VAL A 85 -1.39 6.85 -1.64
CA VAL A 85 -1.60 8.19 -2.21
C VAL A 85 -0.34 8.66 -2.93
N PRO A 86 -0.40 8.96 -4.23
CA PRO A 86 0.71 9.59 -4.93
C PRO A 86 1.07 10.92 -4.29
N ALA A 87 2.35 11.15 -4.02
CA ALA A 87 2.84 12.45 -3.60
C ALA A 87 2.74 13.40 -4.80
N VAL A 88 1.70 14.23 -4.82
CA VAL A 88 1.55 15.29 -5.81
C VAL A 88 2.23 16.53 -5.24
N ALA A 89 3.30 16.99 -5.90
CA ALA A 89 3.73 18.38 -5.71
C ALA A 89 2.61 19.24 -6.28
N GLY A 90 1.88 19.96 -5.43
CA GLY A 90 0.87 20.92 -5.86
C GLY A 90 1.50 21.85 -6.90
N GLY A 91 0.88 21.92 -8.07
CA GLY A 91 1.24 22.88 -9.12
C GLY A 91 0.88 24.30 -8.74
#